data_AF-A0A9Q0N7D5-F1
#
_entry.id   AF-A0A9Q0N7D5-F1
#
_cell.length_a   1.000
_cell.length_b   1.000
_cell.length_c   1.000
_cell.angle_alpha   90.00
_cell.angle_beta   90.00
_cell.angle_gamma   90.00
#
_symmetry.space_group_name_H-M   'P 1'
#
loop_
_entity.id
_entity.type
_entity.pdbx_description
1 polymer ?
#
loop_
_entity_poly.entity_id
_entity_poly.type
_entity_poly.pdbx_seq_one_letter_code
_entity_poly.pdbx_strand_id
1 'polypeptide(L)'
;MIEKKVWHVGCPVPLSRLRLIKFPYHDFNSVIHHDGELVVFDAVSEHVVVILKRIYDLKYPIAKARTIENYDGDDDKSMTDNNSSSFNCREITGGGVTSIHSYGLAIDINPIQNPYLSIPSDSQTGLVTVEPAAGLSYLNRTNIRPGMSEVIIDLFAENGFSVWGGKWNTPIDWQHFQTSRAMAQLLAVMNYNDGCTLFKFYTKTPQMLNKIDPNNNQFVELYKKNSNMFMQCLKKLPEILKLTPDQAYGILSKCMFKDHSHYLKTVLRLKIGDHFRIFNGIDGEFIAQITDITKNNLRAGLTNILRNAIVESELTLGISIIKNDRMLNAIDMAVQLGVTKIIPLITERSQFRNVNNQKLMKCIIESTEQSERLTPPILMPLTSLSLFLDQNLDNSIIYANENEDENNTLLKIIPIYSNVSVIVGPEGGFSPNELKMLSLRSNSLSISLGANVLRTETAVATCLAQIKLLTTSVLD
;
A
#
# COMPACT_ATOMS: atom_id res chain seq x y z
N MET A 1 -0.23 -16.07 -21.13
CA MET A 1 -0.60 -16.26 -19.72
C MET A 1 -1.94 -16.94 -19.47
N ILE A 2 -3.10 -16.31 -19.70
CA ILE A 2 -4.43 -16.83 -19.25
C ILE A 2 -4.81 -18.16 -19.90
N GLU A 3 -4.79 -18.24 -21.23
CA GLU A 3 -5.17 -19.47 -21.97
C GLU A 3 -4.30 -20.68 -21.62
N LYS A 4 -3.03 -20.40 -21.29
CA LYS A 4 -2.01 -21.39 -20.93
C LYS A 4 -1.93 -21.66 -19.43
N LYS A 5 -2.89 -21.16 -18.64
CA LYS A 5 -2.98 -21.32 -17.17
C LYS A 5 -1.77 -20.86 -16.35
N VAL A 6 -0.81 -20.16 -16.96
CA VAL A 6 0.36 -19.56 -16.28
C VAL A 6 -0.06 -18.41 -15.36
N TRP A 7 -1.18 -17.76 -15.66
CA TRP A 7 -1.85 -16.80 -14.77
C TRP A 7 -3.34 -17.11 -14.71
N HIS A 8 -3.96 -16.96 -13.54
CA HIS A 8 -5.38 -17.16 -13.31
C HIS A 8 -5.91 -16.24 -12.18
N VAL A 9 -7.24 -16.18 -12.03
CA VAL A 9 -7.87 -15.53 -10.88
C VAL A 9 -7.41 -16.24 -9.61
N GLY A 10 -6.90 -15.47 -8.63
CA GLY A 10 -6.26 -16.00 -7.42
C GLY A 10 -4.73 -15.86 -7.40
N CYS A 11 -4.10 -15.50 -8.52
CA CYS A 11 -2.69 -15.14 -8.50
C CYS A 11 -2.44 -13.92 -7.60
N PRO A 12 -1.33 -13.88 -6.85
CA PRO A 12 -1.07 -12.83 -5.87
C PRO A 12 -0.75 -11.47 -6.52
N VAL A 13 -0.51 -11.45 -7.84
CA VAL A 13 -0.10 -10.27 -8.59
C VAL A 13 -0.99 -10.13 -9.83
N PRO A 14 -1.60 -8.95 -10.05
CA PRO A 14 -2.38 -8.70 -11.26
C PRO A 14 -1.46 -8.56 -12.48
N LEU A 15 -1.96 -8.92 -13.67
CA LEU A 15 -1.21 -8.83 -14.94
C LEU A 15 -0.60 -7.43 -15.19
N SER A 16 -1.27 -6.36 -14.74
CA SER A 16 -0.79 -4.98 -14.87
C SER A 16 0.53 -4.69 -14.14
N ARG A 17 0.91 -5.56 -13.20
CA ARG A 17 2.14 -5.48 -12.39
C ARG A 17 3.23 -6.45 -12.86
N LEU A 18 3.01 -7.16 -13.97
CA LEU A 18 4.01 -8.03 -14.60
C LEU A 18 4.59 -7.38 -15.86
N ARG A 19 5.88 -7.62 -16.13
CA ARG A 19 6.60 -7.08 -17.28
C ARG A 19 7.37 -8.19 -17.99
N LEU A 20 7.19 -8.28 -19.31
CA LEU A 20 8.03 -9.11 -20.17
C LEU A 20 9.33 -8.38 -20.46
N ILE A 21 10.45 -9.01 -20.13
CA ILE A 21 11.80 -8.58 -20.48
C ILE A 21 12.28 -9.44 -21.63
N LYS A 22 12.75 -8.79 -22.70
CA LYS A 22 13.43 -9.43 -23.83
C LYS A 22 14.91 -9.12 -23.78
N PHE A 23 15.77 -10.12 -23.96
CA PHE A 23 17.20 -9.95 -23.84
C PHE A 23 17.98 -10.95 -24.71
N PRO A 24 19.17 -10.59 -25.20
CA PRO A 24 20.07 -11.53 -25.83
C PRO A 24 20.86 -12.35 -24.80
N TYR A 25 21.29 -13.55 -25.16
CA TYR A 25 22.19 -14.38 -24.33
C TYR A 25 23.14 -15.20 -25.19
N HIS A 26 24.26 -15.61 -24.61
CA HIS A 26 25.16 -16.60 -25.19
C HIS A 26 24.74 -17.99 -24.75
N ASP A 27 24.69 -18.96 -25.66
CA ASP A 27 24.54 -20.37 -25.29
C ASP A 27 25.88 -21.03 -24.93
N PHE A 28 25.84 -22.34 -24.64
CA PHE A 28 27.02 -23.12 -24.28
C PHE A 28 28.06 -23.24 -25.41
N ASN A 29 27.68 -22.96 -26.66
CA ASN A 29 28.55 -22.90 -27.83
C ASN A 29 28.96 -21.46 -28.16
N SER A 30 28.67 -20.50 -27.27
CA SER A 30 28.88 -19.05 -27.45
C SER A 30 28.07 -18.41 -28.58
N VAL A 31 27.07 -19.10 -29.14
CA VAL A 31 26.15 -18.53 -30.13
C VAL A 31 25.23 -17.54 -29.44
N ILE A 32 25.02 -16.38 -30.08
CA ILE A 32 24.13 -15.34 -29.57
C ILE A 32 22.71 -15.63 -30.01
N HIS A 33 21.81 -15.69 -29.04
CA HIS A 33 20.36 -15.76 -29.25
C HIS A 33 19.74 -14.41 -28.88
N HIS A 34 18.70 -13.99 -29.60
CA HIS A 34 17.98 -12.71 -29.39
C HIS A 34 16.56 -12.91 -28.88
N ASP A 35 16.27 -14.12 -28.43
CA ASP A 35 14.93 -14.63 -28.20
C ASP A 35 14.67 -14.92 -26.71
N GLY A 36 15.57 -14.47 -25.83
CA GLY A 36 15.47 -14.59 -24.39
C GLY A 36 14.30 -13.79 -23.86
N GLU A 37 13.42 -14.45 -23.11
CA GLU A 37 12.19 -13.88 -22.57
C GLU A 37 11.97 -14.31 -21.12
N LEU A 38 11.81 -13.34 -20.21
CA LEU A 38 11.42 -13.56 -18.82
C LEU A 38 10.27 -12.62 -18.45
N VAL A 39 9.35 -13.07 -17.60
CA VAL A 39 8.31 -12.21 -17.03
C VAL A 39 8.57 -12.02 -15.55
N VAL A 40 8.62 -10.77 -15.12
CA VAL A 40 8.97 -10.39 -13.74
C VAL A 40 8.01 -9.34 -13.20
N PHE A 41 8.06 -9.12 -11.88
CA PHE A 41 7.34 -8.04 -11.22
C PHE A 41 7.85 -6.67 -11.68
N ASP A 42 6.95 -5.73 -11.91
CA ASP A 42 7.28 -4.44 -12.53
C ASP A 42 8.34 -3.63 -11.76
N ALA A 43 8.21 -3.59 -10.43
CA ALA A 43 9.11 -2.83 -9.55
C ALA A 43 10.55 -3.35 -9.51
N VAL A 44 10.81 -4.57 -9.99
CA VAL A 44 12.16 -5.17 -10.02
C VAL A 44 12.75 -5.24 -11.43
N SER A 45 11.96 -4.89 -12.44
CA SER A 45 12.32 -5.08 -13.86
C SER A 45 13.66 -4.44 -14.25
N GLU A 46 13.94 -3.22 -13.79
CA GLU A 46 15.22 -2.54 -14.02
C GLU A 46 16.42 -3.33 -13.47
N HIS A 47 16.28 -3.91 -12.28
CA HIS A 47 17.34 -4.72 -11.66
C HIS A 47 17.55 -6.05 -12.37
N VAL A 48 16.47 -6.67 -12.86
CA VAL A 48 16.57 -7.90 -13.66
C VAL A 48 17.27 -7.62 -14.99
N VAL A 49 16.98 -6.49 -15.64
CA VAL A 49 17.72 -6.07 -16.85
C VAL A 49 19.22 -5.92 -16.56
N VAL A 50 19.60 -5.37 -15.40
CA VAL A 50 21.02 -5.28 -14.99
C VAL A 50 21.64 -6.66 -14.83
N ILE A 51 20.96 -7.61 -14.17
CA ILE A 51 21.41 -9.00 -14.03
C ILE A 51 21.65 -9.62 -15.40
N LEU A 52 20.65 -9.58 -16.28
CA LEU A 52 20.72 -10.21 -17.60
C LEU A 52 21.81 -9.59 -18.48
N LYS A 53 21.97 -8.26 -18.43
CA LYS A 53 23.07 -7.58 -19.12
C LYS A 53 24.43 -8.04 -18.58
N ARG A 54 24.58 -8.17 -17.26
CA ARG A 54 25.84 -8.66 -16.67
C ARG A 54 26.13 -10.10 -17.02
N ILE A 55 25.11 -10.97 -17.03
CA ILE A 55 25.23 -12.34 -17.52
C ILE A 55 25.76 -12.37 -18.97
N TYR A 56 25.18 -11.54 -19.84
CA TYR A 56 25.62 -11.40 -21.23
C TYR A 56 27.07 -10.93 -21.33
N ASP A 57 27.42 -9.85 -20.61
CA ASP A 57 28.77 -9.27 -20.61
C ASP A 57 29.84 -10.27 -20.08
N LEU A 58 29.47 -11.09 -19.10
CA LEU A 58 30.30 -12.17 -18.55
C LEU A 58 30.43 -13.38 -19.48
N LYS A 59 29.66 -13.42 -20.57
CA LYS A 59 29.49 -14.60 -21.44
C LYS A 59 29.11 -15.85 -20.63
N TYR A 60 28.36 -15.67 -19.56
CA TYR A 60 27.80 -16.78 -18.81
C TYR A 60 26.77 -17.48 -19.70
N PRO A 61 26.93 -18.78 -20.00
CA PRO A 61 26.06 -19.43 -20.95
C PRO A 61 24.68 -19.70 -20.34
N ILE A 62 23.64 -19.29 -21.06
CA ILE A 62 22.25 -19.67 -20.80
C ILE A 62 21.85 -20.68 -21.87
N ALA A 63 21.32 -21.84 -21.48
CA ALA A 63 20.90 -22.84 -22.46
C ALA A 63 19.70 -22.37 -23.28
N LYS A 64 18.72 -21.80 -22.59
CA LYS A 64 17.45 -21.32 -23.13
C LYS A 64 16.78 -20.41 -22.10
N ALA A 65 16.04 -19.41 -22.54
CA ALA A 65 15.20 -18.59 -21.67
C ALA A 65 13.91 -18.19 -22.38
N ARG A 66 12.83 -18.91 -22.09
CA ARG A 66 11.50 -18.73 -22.67
C ARG A 66 10.47 -18.67 -21.56
N THR A 67 9.39 -17.95 -21.80
CA THR A 67 8.30 -17.87 -20.84
C THR A 67 7.60 -19.23 -20.71
N ILE A 68 7.06 -19.52 -19.52
CA ILE A 68 6.45 -20.82 -19.20
C ILE A 68 5.21 -21.16 -20.05
N GLU A 69 4.62 -20.18 -20.74
CA GLU A 69 3.57 -20.42 -21.73
C GLU A 69 4.00 -21.34 -22.87
N ASN A 70 5.29 -21.38 -23.20
CA ASN A 70 5.83 -22.30 -24.21
C ASN A 70 5.78 -23.77 -23.74
N TYR A 71 5.49 -23.99 -22.46
CA TYR A 71 5.38 -25.30 -21.82
C TYR A 71 3.99 -25.51 -21.21
N ASP A 72 2.98 -24.72 -21.57
CA ASP A 72 1.60 -24.81 -21.03
C ASP A 72 1.51 -24.73 -19.49
N GLY A 73 2.44 -24.04 -18.82
CA GLY A 73 2.47 -23.98 -17.35
C GLY A 73 3.28 -25.08 -16.65
N ASP A 74 3.86 -26.01 -17.42
CA ASP A 74 4.51 -27.23 -16.93
C ASP A 74 6.00 -26.98 -16.62
N ASP A 75 6.33 -26.87 -15.34
CA ASP A 75 7.71 -26.63 -14.89
C ASP A 75 8.63 -27.82 -15.19
N ASP A 76 8.14 -29.07 -15.11
CA ASP A 76 8.95 -30.26 -15.35
C ASP A 76 9.40 -30.34 -16.81
N LYS A 77 8.51 -30.03 -17.75
CA LYS A 77 8.87 -29.90 -19.17
C LYS A 77 9.87 -28.77 -19.39
N SER A 78 9.66 -27.64 -18.72
CA SER A 78 10.56 -26.48 -18.82
C SER A 78 11.97 -26.82 -18.31
N MET A 79 12.05 -27.45 -17.14
CA MET A 79 13.31 -27.87 -16.52
C MET A 79 14.04 -28.93 -17.35
N THR A 80 13.32 -29.94 -17.85
CA THR A 80 13.88 -31.00 -18.70
C THR A 80 14.46 -30.43 -20.00
N ASP A 81 13.85 -29.37 -20.54
CA ASP A 81 14.31 -28.64 -21.72
C ASP A 81 15.40 -27.58 -21.40
N ASN A 82 15.94 -27.61 -20.19
CA ASN A 82 16.97 -26.70 -19.65
C ASN A 82 16.60 -25.22 -19.77
N ASN A 83 15.32 -24.90 -19.65
CA ASN A 83 14.83 -23.54 -19.80
C ASN A 83 15.00 -22.74 -18.50
N SER A 84 15.66 -21.59 -18.60
CA SER A 84 15.65 -20.58 -17.54
C SER A 84 14.32 -19.84 -17.55
N SER A 85 13.66 -19.72 -16.40
CA SER A 85 12.29 -19.22 -16.30
C SER A 85 12.09 -18.31 -15.08
N SER A 86 10.94 -17.63 -14.98
CA SER A 86 10.69 -16.69 -13.86
C SER A 86 9.25 -16.67 -13.37
N PHE A 87 8.25 -16.33 -14.19
CA PHE A 87 6.87 -16.26 -13.72
C PHE A 87 6.10 -17.54 -14.03
N ASN A 88 5.58 -18.17 -12.97
CA ASN A 88 4.56 -19.22 -13.05
C ASN A 88 3.65 -19.13 -11.81
N CYS A 89 2.35 -18.92 -12.01
CA CYS A 89 1.41 -18.79 -10.91
C CYS A 89 0.95 -20.18 -10.42
N ARG A 90 1.45 -20.58 -9.25
CA ARG A 90 1.28 -21.92 -8.68
C ARG A 90 1.62 -21.93 -7.19
N GLU A 91 1.33 -23.05 -6.54
CA GLU A 91 1.88 -23.35 -5.22
C GLU A 91 3.31 -23.91 -5.33
N ILE A 92 4.02 -23.93 -4.20
CA ILE A 92 5.29 -24.65 -4.07
C ILE A 92 5.04 -26.17 -4.10
N THR A 93 6.08 -26.94 -4.41
CA THR A 93 6.06 -28.41 -4.33
C THR A 93 5.73 -28.84 -2.90
N GLY A 94 4.70 -29.66 -2.72
CA GLY A 94 4.15 -30.03 -1.39
C GLY A 94 2.89 -29.24 -0.97
N GLY A 95 2.51 -28.21 -1.73
CA GLY A 95 1.22 -27.50 -1.61
C GLY A 95 1.13 -26.47 -0.47
N GLY A 96 0.03 -25.71 -0.45
CA GLY A 96 -0.40 -24.85 0.66
C GLY A 96 0.29 -23.49 0.79
N VAL A 97 1.33 -23.22 0.00
CA VAL A 97 2.03 -21.92 -0.03
C VAL A 97 2.27 -21.48 -1.47
N THR A 98 1.86 -20.26 -1.82
CA THR A 98 2.08 -19.68 -3.15
C THR A 98 3.58 -19.57 -3.47
N SER A 99 4.03 -19.97 -4.66
CA SER A 99 5.45 -19.88 -5.05
C SER A 99 5.93 -18.43 -5.20
N ILE A 100 7.23 -18.13 -4.97
CA ILE A 100 7.74 -16.77 -5.28
C ILE A 100 7.68 -16.50 -6.79
N HIS A 101 7.76 -17.55 -7.63
CA HIS A 101 7.52 -17.44 -9.07
C HIS A 101 6.17 -16.81 -9.40
N SER A 102 5.16 -17.04 -8.56
CA SER A 102 3.81 -16.48 -8.75
C SER A 102 3.73 -14.98 -8.48
N TYR A 103 4.78 -14.40 -7.90
CA TYR A 103 4.95 -12.96 -7.77
C TYR A 103 5.82 -12.39 -8.89
N GLY A 104 6.48 -13.20 -9.73
CA GLY A 104 7.49 -12.71 -10.69
C GLY A 104 8.75 -12.18 -9.98
N LEU A 105 9.07 -12.74 -8.82
CA LEU A 105 10.19 -12.33 -7.96
C LEU A 105 11.18 -13.48 -7.70
N ALA A 106 11.11 -14.52 -8.53
CA ALA A 106 12.04 -15.65 -8.58
C ALA A 106 12.47 -15.89 -10.02
N ILE A 107 13.68 -16.39 -10.21
CA ILE A 107 14.28 -16.71 -11.50
C ILE A 107 15.05 -18.03 -11.34
N ASP A 108 14.75 -19.00 -12.18
CA ASP A 108 15.48 -20.27 -12.28
C ASP A 108 16.45 -20.20 -13.45
N ILE A 109 17.71 -20.59 -13.24
CA ILE A 109 18.78 -20.52 -14.26
C ILE A 109 19.36 -21.90 -14.54
N ASN A 110 19.34 -22.29 -15.82
CA ASN A 110 19.94 -23.52 -16.36
C ASN A 110 19.66 -24.79 -15.48
N PRO A 111 18.42 -25.27 -15.42
CA PRO A 111 18.01 -26.38 -14.56
C PRO A 111 18.89 -27.63 -14.64
N ILE A 112 19.46 -27.98 -15.80
CA ILE A 112 20.38 -29.12 -15.94
C ILE A 112 21.70 -28.86 -15.22
N GLN A 113 22.26 -27.64 -15.34
CA GLN A 113 23.51 -27.29 -14.66
C GLN A 113 23.29 -27.05 -13.16
N ASN A 114 22.07 -26.70 -12.78
CA ASN A 114 21.70 -26.30 -11.42
C ASN A 114 20.45 -27.05 -10.95
N PRO A 115 20.51 -28.38 -10.82
CA PRO A 115 19.33 -29.19 -10.55
C PRO A 115 18.74 -28.92 -9.15
N TYR A 116 17.45 -29.23 -9.04
CA TYR A 116 16.71 -29.37 -7.80
C TYR A 116 16.98 -30.74 -7.18
N LEU A 117 17.26 -30.77 -5.90
CA LEU A 117 17.57 -31.96 -5.11
C LEU A 117 16.58 -32.08 -3.96
N SER A 118 15.85 -33.19 -3.90
CA SER A 118 15.04 -33.55 -2.74
C SER A 118 15.59 -34.78 -2.04
N ILE A 119 15.64 -34.70 -0.70
CA ILE A 119 16.04 -35.80 0.18
C ILE A 119 14.76 -36.28 0.87
N PRO A 120 14.27 -37.49 0.57
CA PRO A 120 13.09 -38.02 1.24
C PRO A 120 13.34 -38.14 2.75
N SER A 121 12.37 -37.72 3.56
CA SER A 121 12.43 -37.74 5.03
C SER A 121 12.54 -39.16 5.63
N ASP A 122 12.23 -40.20 4.87
CA ASP A 122 12.34 -41.63 5.23
C ASP A 122 13.50 -42.35 4.48
N SER A 123 14.46 -41.62 3.92
CA SER A 123 15.54 -42.26 3.15
C SER A 123 16.58 -42.93 4.06
N GLN A 124 16.30 -44.16 4.53
CA GLN A 124 17.32 -45.07 5.09
C GLN A 124 18.44 -45.41 4.08
N THR A 125 18.24 -45.09 2.79
CA THR A 125 19.07 -45.46 1.66
C THR A 125 20.07 -44.38 1.23
N GLY A 126 19.97 -43.15 1.74
CA GLY A 126 20.81 -42.02 1.29
C GLY A 126 20.60 -41.61 -0.17
N LEU A 127 19.51 -42.05 -0.80
CA LEU A 127 19.17 -41.72 -2.19
C LEU A 127 18.56 -40.31 -2.28
N VAL A 128 19.15 -39.48 -3.15
CA VAL A 128 18.66 -38.13 -3.46
C VAL A 128 17.92 -38.17 -4.80
N THR A 129 16.77 -37.50 -4.88
CA THR A 129 16.08 -37.30 -6.17
C THR A 129 16.63 -36.03 -6.80
N VAL A 130 17.00 -36.11 -8.08
CA VAL A 130 17.62 -35.01 -8.84
C VAL A 130 16.77 -34.68 -10.05
N GLU A 131 16.34 -33.43 -10.15
CA GLU A 131 15.46 -32.95 -11.20
C GLU A 131 16.06 -31.70 -11.86
N PRO A 132 16.22 -31.68 -13.20
CA PRO A 132 16.03 -32.80 -14.12
C PRO A 132 17.13 -33.87 -13.98
N ALA A 133 16.83 -35.12 -14.36
CA ALA A 133 17.76 -36.25 -14.22
C ALA A 133 19.12 -36.03 -14.94
N ALA A 134 19.14 -35.28 -16.03
CA ALA A 134 20.38 -34.89 -16.73
C ALA A 134 21.35 -34.09 -15.84
N GLY A 135 20.82 -33.44 -14.79
CA GLY A 135 21.59 -32.68 -13.81
C GLY A 135 22.40 -33.53 -12.85
N LEU A 136 22.24 -34.86 -12.84
CA LEU A 136 23.06 -35.79 -12.05
C LEU A 136 24.57 -35.58 -12.26
N SER A 137 24.97 -35.18 -13.47
CA SER A 137 26.38 -34.91 -13.75
C SER A 137 26.92 -33.63 -13.07
N TYR A 138 26.04 -32.73 -12.61
CA TYR A 138 26.35 -31.41 -12.03
C TYR A 138 26.28 -31.35 -10.50
N LEU A 139 26.14 -32.50 -9.83
CA LEU A 139 26.09 -32.56 -8.36
C LEU A 139 27.41 -32.17 -7.70
N ASN A 140 28.55 -32.41 -8.37
CA ASN A 140 29.85 -32.03 -7.82
C ASN A 140 30.08 -30.51 -7.94
N ARG A 141 29.67 -29.76 -6.90
CA ARG A 141 29.83 -28.30 -6.84
C ARG A 141 31.27 -27.83 -6.57
N THR A 142 32.24 -28.73 -6.34
CA THR A 142 33.66 -28.35 -6.27
C THR A 142 34.30 -28.25 -7.66
N ASN A 143 33.65 -28.81 -8.70
CA ASN A 143 34.06 -28.70 -10.09
C ASN A 143 33.11 -27.74 -10.83
N ILE A 144 33.34 -26.44 -10.65
CA ILE A 144 32.51 -25.40 -11.27
C ILE A 144 32.72 -25.42 -12.79
N ARG A 145 31.62 -25.61 -13.52
CA ARG A 145 31.57 -25.65 -14.99
C ARG A 145 30.72 -24.49 -15.53
N PRO A 146 30.86 -24.14 -16.82
CA PRO A 146 30.04 -23.10 -17.43
C PRO A 146 28.54 -23.34 -17.18
N GLY A 147 27.80 -22.27 -16.89
CA GLY A 147 26.35 -22.31 -16.67
C GLY A 147 25.91 -22.75 -15.26
N MET A 148 26.85 -22.96 -14.33
CA MET A 148 26.55 -23.24 -12.92
C MET A 148 26.38 -21.94 -12.09
N SER A 149 25.40 -21.94 -11.20
CA SER A 149 24.92 -20.80 -10.42
C SER A 149 25.98 -20.12 -9.56
N GLU A 150 27.02 -20.82 -9.10
CA GLU A 150 28.06 -20.27 -8.20
C GLU A 150 28.67 -18.98 -8.70
N VAL A 151 28.79 -18.83 -10.03
CA VAL A 151 29.43 -17.68 -10.67
C VAL A 151 28.55 -16.43 -10.64
N ILE A 152 27.24 -16.59 -10.44
CA ILE A 152 26.24 -15.52 -10.54
C ILE A 152 25.48 -15.25 -9.23
N ILE A 153 25.80 -15.95 -8.13
CA ILE A 153 25.11 -15.76 -6.83
C ILE A 153 25.20 -14.31 -6.37
N ASP A 154 26.40 -13.74 -6.35
CA ASP A 154 26.61 -12.38 -5.86
C ASP A 154 25.93 -11.36 -6.78
N LEU A 155 25.95 -11.60 -8.11
CA LEU A 155 25.26 -10.76 -9.09
C LEU A 155 23.75 -10.68 -8.80
N PHE A 156 23.11 -11.82 -8.53
CA PHE A 156 21.68 -11.84 -8.17
C PHE A 156 21.43 -11.16 -6.81
N ALA A 157 22.29 -11.44 -5.81
CA ALA A 157 22.16 -10.88 -4.47
C ALA A 157 22.30 -9.35 -4.45
N GLU A 158 23.28 -8.79 -5.16
CA GLU A 158 23.50 -7.35 -5.33
C GLU A 158 22.31 -6.64 -6.00
N ASN A 159 21.49 -7.39 -6.74
CA ASN A 159 20.30 -6.91 -7.43
C ASN A 159 18.98 -7.31 -6.74
N GLY A 160 19.03 -7.71 -5.46
CA GLY A 160 17.86 -7.95 -4.61
C GLY A 160 17.38 -9.40 -4.56
N PHE A 161 17.87 -10.27 -5.43
CA PHE A 161 17.57 -11.71 -5.40
C PHE A 161 18.54 -12.42 -4.44
N SER A 162 18.52 -11.97 -3.19
CA SER A 162 19.50 -12.33 -2.14
C SER A 162 19.24 -13.68 -1.47
N VAL A 163 18.13 -14.36 -1.80
CA VAL A 163 17.81 -15.69 -1.31
C VAL A 163 18.05 -16.68 -2.45
N TRP A 164 19.08 -17.50 -2.32
CA TRP A 164 19.43 -18.54 -3.31
C TRP A 164 19.10 -19.93 -2.75
N GLY A 165 18.39 -20.73 -3.54
CA GLY A 165 17.91 -22.05 -3.14
C GLY A 165 19.01 -23.07 -2.86
N GLY A 166 20.21 -22.84 -3.40
CA GLY A 166 21.39 -23.66 -3.11
C GLY A 166 21.88 -23.63 -1.66
N LYS A 167 21.40 -22.68 -0.84
CA LYS A 167 21.71 -22.58 0.60
C LYS A 167 20.67 -23.25 1.49
N TRP A 168 19.60 -23.81 0.93
CA TRP A 168 18.57 -24.50 1.70
C TRP A 168 19.06 -25.89 2.14
N ASN A 169 18.43 -26.44 3.18
CA ASN A 169 18.76 -27.78 3.67
C ASN A 169 17.99 -28.87 2.91
N THR A 170 16.68 -28.69 2.76
CA THR A 170 15.82 -29.64 2.03
C THR A 170 14.54 -28.93 1.59
N PRO A 171 14.20 -28.92 0.29
CA PRO A 171 15.06 -29.31 -0.84
C PRO A 171 16.24 -28.35 -1.03
N ILE A 172 17.29 -28.78 -1.75
CA ILE A 172 18.35 -27.90 -2.25
C ILE A 172 17.99 -27.53 -3.69
N ASP A 173 17.96 -26.24 -4.02
CA ASP A 173 17.47 -25.78 -5.33
C ASP A 173 18.49 -24.83 -5.99
N TRP A 174 19.46 -25.37 -6.72
CA TRP A 174 20.59 -24.57 -7.21
C TRP A 174 20.21 -23.60 -8.34
N GLN A 175 19.15 -23.89 -9.09
CA GLN A 175 18.66 -23.01 -10.16
C GLN A 175 18.02 -21.75 -9.60
N HIS A 176 17.50 -21.80 -8.38
CA HIS A 176 16.50 -20.87 -7.88
C HIS A 176 17.07 -19.64 -7.18
N PHE A 177 16.81 -18.46 -7.75
CA PHE A 177 17.13 -17.16 -7.16
C PHE A 177 15.85 -16.40 -6.88
N GLN A 178 15.65 -15.95 -5.65
CA GLN A 178 14.45 -15.22 -5.27
C GLN A 178 14.73 -14.03 -4.34
N THR A 179 13.75 -13.14 -4.27
CA THR A 179 13.63 -12.16 -3.17
C THR A 179 13.09 -12.83 -1.90
N SER A 180 13.14 -12.15 -0.75
CA SER A 180 12.45 -12.65 0.45
C SER A 180 10.93 -12.66 0.29
N ARG A 181 10.28 -13.58 1.02
CA ARG A 181 8.81 -13.65 1.07
C ARG A 181 8.17 -12.36 1.57
N ALA A 182 8.74 -11.75 2.60
CA ALA A 182 8.25 -10.47 3.12
C ALA A 182 8.34 -9.35 2.07
N MET A 183 9.40 -9.34 1.25
CA MET A 183 9.48 -8.42 0.11
C MET A 183 8.36 -8.68 -0.90
N ALA A 184 8.13 -9.94 -1.27
CA ALA A 184 7.08 -10.31 -2.22
C ALA A 184 5.68 -9.89 -1.74
N GLN A 185 5.37 -10.12 -0.46
CA GLN A 185 4.11 -9.74 0.16
C GLN A 185 3.92 -8.22 0.23
N LEU A 186 4.98 -7.46 0.55
CA LEU A 186 4.95 -5.99 0.55
C LEU A 186 4.74 -5.44 -0.86
N LEU A 187 5.52 -5.90 -1.84
CA LEU A 187 5.41 -5.43 -3.22
C LEU A 187 4.02 -5.70 -3.82
N ALA A 188 3.40 -6.83 -3.48
CA ALA A 188 2.06 -7.19 -3.94
C ALA A 188 0.99 -6.17 -3.53
N VAL A 189 1.14 -5.49 -2.39
CA VAL A 189 0.19 -4.46 -1.92
C VAL A 189 0.62 -3.03 -2.22
N MET A 190 1.90 -2.82 -2.56
CA MET A 190 2.45 -1.50 -2.86
C MET A 190 2.09 -1.04 -4.27
N ASN A 191 1.93 0.28 -4.47
CA ASN A 191 1.90 0.82 -5.82
C ASN A 191 3.31 0.74 -6.46
N TYR A 192 3.38 0.92 -7.78
CA TYR A 192 4.63 0.82 -8.54
C TYR A 192 5.76 1.70 -7.97
N ASN A 193 5.48 2.98 -7.67
CA ASN A 193 6.51 3.94 -7.24
C ASN A 193 7.07 3.60 -5.86
N ASP A 194 6.20 3.20 -4.93
CA ASP A 194 6.60 2.79 -3.59
C ASP A 194 7.38 1.47 -3.63
N GLY A 195 6.93 0.53 -4.46
CA GLY A 195 7.64 -0.73 -4.70
C GLY A 195 9.04 -0.50 -5.25
N CYS A 196 9.20 0.33 -6.28
CA CYS A 196 10.52 0.68 -6.82
C CYS A 196 11.42 1.34 -5.76
N THR A 197 10.85 2.20 -4.92
CA THR A 197 11.60 2.88 -3.86
C THR A 197 12.07 1.89 -2.78
N LEU A 198 11.16 1.05 -2.28
CA LEU A 198 11.50 0.03 -1.29
C LEU A 198 12.55 -0.94 -1.83
N PHE A 199 12.37 -1.41 -3.07
CA PHE A 199 13.29 -2.36 -3.68
C PHE A 199 14.70 -1.78 -3.81
N LYS A 200 14.84 -0.49 -4.20
CA LYS A 200 16.12 0.23 -4.24
C LYS A 200 16.83 0.31 -2.89
N PHE A 201 16.09 0.38 -1.78
CA PHE A 201 16.70 0.33 -0.45
C PHE A 201 17.07 -1.11 -0.07
N TYR A 202 16.20 -2.06 -0.39
CA TYR A 202 16.40 -3.48 -0.09
C TYR A 202 17.62 -4.08 -0.79
N THR A 203 17.91 -3.71 -2.05
CA THR A 203 19.14 -4.18 -2.74
C THR A 203 20.43 -3.80 -1.99
N LYS A 204 20.42 -2.68 -1.25
CA LYS A 204 21.55 -2.24 -0.42
C LYS A 204 21.58 -2.91 0.94
N THR A 205 20.42 -3.30 1.47
CA THR A 205 20.30 -3.86 2.81
C THR A 205 19.13 -4.85 2.89
N PRO A 206 19.32 -6.11 2.46
CA PRO A 206 18.24 -7.09 2.41
C PRO A 206 17.99 -7.82 3.73
N GLN A 207 18.93 -7.72 4.67
CA GLN A 207 19.04 -8.57 5.85
C GLN A 207 17.78 -8.57 6.73
N MET A 208 17.15 -7.40 6.91
CA MET A 208 15.96 -7.27 7.75
C MET A 208 14.76 -7.98 7.14
N LEU A 209 14.46 -7.75 5.86
CA LEU A 209 13.32 -8.40 5.20
C LEU A 209 13.54 -9.91 5.01
N ASN A 210 14.78 -10.35 4.86
CA ASN A 210 15.13 -11.78 4.79
C ASN A 210 14.93 -12.52 6.12
N LYS A 211 14.86 -11.80 7.25
CA LYS A 211 14.68 -12.37 8.59
C LYS A 211 13.23 -12.31 9.09
N ILE A 212 12.33 -11.67 8.35
CA ILE A 212 10.91 -11.67 8.71
C ILE A 212 10.35 -13.07 8.50
N ASP A 213 9.64 -13.59 9.51
CA ASP A 213 8.85 -14.80 9.38
C ASP A 213 7.87 -14.66 8.19
N PRO A 214 7.87 -15.57 7.20
CA PRO A 214 6.96 -15.55 6.06
C PRO A 214 5.46 -15.43 6.39
N ASN A 215 5.05 -15.84 7.60
CA ASN A 215 3.66 -15.74 8.08
C ASN A 215 3.36 -14.41 8.78
N ASN A 216 4.38 -13.59 9.05
CA ASN A 216 4.24 -12.32 9.74
C ASN A 216 3.97 -11.16 8.77
N ASN A 217 2.69 -10.76 8.72
CA ASN A 217 2.22 -9.70 7.83
C ASN A 217 2.26 -8.28 8.45
N GLN A 218 2.92 -8.08 9.60
CA GLN A 218 2.84 -6.81 10.34
C GLN A 218 3.28 -5.58 9.52
N PHE A 219 4.29 -5.71 8.66
CA PHE A 219 4.76 -4.62 7.80
C PHE A 219 3.79 -4.34 6.65
N VAL A 220 3.16 -5.38 6.11
CA VAL A 220 2.10 -5.26 5.10
C VAL A 220 0.92 -4.48 5.69
N GLU A 221 0.51 -4.83 6.91
CA GLU A 221 -0.57 -4.13 7.61
C GLU A 221 -0.21 -2.69 7.98
N LEU A 222 1.03 -2.41 8.41
CA LEU A 222 1.48 -1.02 8.61
C LEU A 222 1.42 -0.19 7.32
N TYR A 223 1.87 -0.75 6.20
CA TYR A 223 1.83 -0.06 4.92
C TYR A 223 0.39 0.18 4.45
N LYS A 224 -0.50 -0.83 4.54
CA LYS A 224 -1.93 -0.67 4.20
C LYS A 224 -2.60 0.39 5.06
N LYS A 225 -2.24 0.47 6.35
CA LYS A 225 -2.83 1.43 7.29
C LYS A 225 -2.58 2.87 6.88
N ASN A 226 -1.36 3.24 6.48
CA ASN A 226 -1.06 4.55 5.92
C ASN A 226 0.26 4.52 5.13
N SER A 227 0.14 4.20 3.84
CA SER A 227 1.26 4.04 2.91
C SER A 227 2.12 5.30 2.80
N ASN A 228 1.48 6.47 2.80
CA ASN A 228 2.16 7.76 2.73
C ASN A 228 3.13 7.97 3.90
N MET A 229 2.67 7.74 5.13
CA MET A 229 3.52 7.89 6.32
C MET A 229 4.60 6.81 6.33
N PHE A 230 4.23 5.55 6.08
CA PHE A 230 5.19 4.45 5.98
C PHE A 230 6.37 4.80 5.05
N MET A 231 6.05 5.28 3.85
CA MET A 231 7.06 5.63 2.85
C MET A 231 7.82 6.91 3.21
N GLN A 232 7.20 7.91 3.85
CA GLN A 232 7.91 9.08 4.36
C GLN A 232 8.93 8.69 5.43
N CYS A 233 8.57 7.80 6.34
CA CYS A 233 9.45 7.31 7.40
C CYS A 233 10.61 6.52 6.82
N LEU A 234 10.33 5.59 5.92
CA LEU A 234 11.35 4.80 5.23
C LEU A 234 12.32 5.69 4.43
N LYS A 235 11.81 6.69 3.70
CA LYS A 235 12.63 7.63 2.92
C LYS A 235 13.51 8.51 3.82
N LYS A 236 13.01 8.95 4.97
CA LYS A 236 13.77 9.77 5.93
C LYS A 236 14.80 8.95 6.70
N LEU A 237 14.52 7.67 6.97
CA LEU A 237 15.36 6.81 7.78
C LEU A 237 15.54 5.43 7.11
N PRO A 238 16.23 5.34 5.97
CA PRO A 238 16.44 4.07 5.26
C PRO A 238 17.27 3.07 6.09
N GLU A 239 18.04 3.56 7.07
CA GLU A 239 18.80 2.77 8.04
C GLU A 239 17.93 1.80 8.86
N ILE A 240 16.60 1.99 8.88
CA ILE A 240 15.64 1.05 9.50
C ILE A 240 15.82 -0.37 8.93
N LEU A 241 16.17 -0.52 7.65
CA LEU A 241 16.37 -1.83 7.02
C LEU A 241 17.64 -2.56 7.50
N LYS A 242 18.52 -1.90 8.26
CA LYS A 242 19.70 -2.52 8.90
C LYS A 242 19.38 -3.10 10.28
N LEU A 243 18.20 -2.80 10.82
CA LEU A 243 17.80 -3.21 12.16
C LEU A 243 17.22 -4.63 12.17
N THR A 244 17.01 -5.18 13.36
CA THR A 244 16.18 -6.39 13.50
C THR A 244 14.72 -6.10 13.10
N PRO A 245 13.95 -7.10 12.64
CA PRO A 245 12.53 -6.92 12.32
C PRO A 245 11.74 -6.22 13.42
N ASP A 246 11.91 -6.61 14.69
CA ASP A 246 11.16 -6.01 15.81
C ASP A 246 11.53 -4.54 16.05
N GLN A 247 12.82 -4.19 15.95
CA GLN A 247 13.27 -2.80 16.07
C GLN A 247 12.74 -1.95 14.92
N ALA A 248 12.83 -2.45 13.69
CA ALA A 248 12.34 -1.77 12.51
C ALA A 248 10.82 -1.54 12.58
N TYR A 249 10.06 -2.57 12.99
CA TYR A 249 8.63 -2.46 13.23
C TYR A 249 8.33 -1.44 14.33
N GLY A 250 9.05 -1.48 15.44
CA GLY A 250 8.88 -0.53 16.55
C GLY A 250 9.11 0.92 16.14
N ILE A 251 10.10 1.20 15.28
CA ILE A 251 10.34 2.55 14.75
C ILE A 251 9.27 2.93 13.75
N LEU A 252 8.98 2.08 12.76
CA LEU A 252 7.98 2.40 11.73
C LEU A 252 6.61 2.61 12.37
N SER A 253 6.16 1.71 13.26
CA SER A 253 4.92 1.87 14.02
C SER A 253 4.92 3.16 14.83
N LYS A 254 5.99 3.50 15.57
CA LYS A 254 6.08 4.81 16.24
C LYS A 254 6.02 5.98 15.27
N CYS A 255 6.59 5.89 14.08
CA CYS A 255 6.43 6.97 13.12
C CYS A 255 5.02 7.02 12.51
N MET A 256 4.29 5.90 12.53
CA MET A 256 2.85 5.85 12.20
C MET A 256 1.98 6.51 13.27
N PHE A 257 2.45 6.58 14.52
CA PHE A 257 1.70 7.14 15.66
C PHE A 257 2.41 8.37 16.24
N LYS A 258 1.78 9.54 16.13
CA LYS A 258 2.33 10.80 16.66
C LYS A 258 2.75 10.63 18.15
N ASP A 259 4.00 10.97 18.48
CA ASP A 259 4.50 10.86 19.85
C ASP A 259 3.84 11.95 20.74
N HIS A 260 2.87 11.54 21.54
CA HIS A 260 2.18 12.42 22.49
C HIS A 260 2.85 12.47 23.87
N SER A 261 4.03 11.83 24.06
CA SER A 261 4.71 11.76 25.36
C SER A 261 5.02 13.15 25.94
N HIS A 262 5.45 14.09 25.10
CA HIS A 262 5.70 15.48 25.54
C HIS A 262 4.42 16.18 26.00
N TYR A 263 3.31 15.99 25.29
CA TYR A 263 2.02 16.58 25.67
C TYR A 263 1.54 16.00 27.01
N LEU A 264 1.53 14.68 27.16
CA LEU A 264 1.10 14.00 28.39
C LEU A 264 2.00 14.36 29.60
N LYS A 265 3.32 14.41 29.41
CA LYS A 265 4.28 14.65 30.50
C LYS A 265 4.49 16.13 30.83
N THR A 266 4.61 16.99 29.82
CA THR A 266 5.02 18.39 30.02
C THR A 266 3.82 19.32 30.09
N VAL A 267 2.79 19.08 29.27
CA VAL A 267 1.59 19.93 29.21
C VAL A 267 0.57 19.48 30.26
N LEU A 268 0.17 18.20 30.22
CA LEU A 268 -0.79 17.64 31.19
C LEU A 268 -0.15 17.24 32.53
N ARG A 269 1.18 17.11 32.59
CA ARG A 269 1.94 16.82 33.82
C ARG A 269 1.56 15.51 34.52
N LEU A 270 1.15 14.51 33.72
CA LEU A 270 0.76 13.20 34.24
C LEU A 270 1.96 12.44 34.82
N LYS A 271 1.71 11.66 35.88
CA LYS A 271 2.67 10.86 36.65
C LYS A 271 2.40 9.37 36.50
N ILE A 272 3.35 8.55 36.95
CA ILE A 272 3.15 7.10 37.07
C ILE A 272 1.93 6.85 37.98
N GLY A 273 1.01 6.01 37.51
CA GLY A 273 -0.27 5.71 38.15
C GLY A 273 -1.45 6.55 37.65
N ASP A 274 -1.20 7.69 36.98
CA ASP A 274 -2.27 8.51 36.42
C ASP A 274 -2.93 7.81 35.21
N HIS A 275 -4.21 8.11 35.02
CA HIS A 275 -5.01 7.58 33.93
C HIS A 275 -5.30 8.66 32.89
N PHE A 276 -5.34 8.27 31.63
CA PHE A 276 -5.77 9.13 30.53
C PHE A 276 -6.62 8.34 29.52
N ARG A 277 -7.41 9.06 28.75
CA ARG A 277 -8.24 8.46 27.69
C ARG A 277 -7.43 8.39 26.40
N ILE A 278 -7.52 7.26 25.72
CA ILE A 278 -6.92 7.05 24.40
C ILE A 278 -7.96 6.41 23.48
N PHE A 279 -8.03 6.86 22.24
CA PHE A 279 -8.85 6.25 21.21
C PHE A 279 -8.02 6.08 19.94
N ASN A 280 -8.46 5.18 19.05
CA ASN A 280 -7.75 4.89 17.81
C ASN A 280 -8.64 5.02 16.55
N GLY A 281 -9.89 5.47 16.71
CA GLY A 281 -10.87 5.58 15.62
C GLY A 281 -11.41 4.26 15.09
N ILE A 282 -11.10 3.13 15.72
CA ILE A 282 -11.49 1.78 15.25
C ILE A 282 -12.14 0.98 16.37
N ASP A 283 -11.45 0.83 17.51
CA ASP A 283 -11.84 -0.09 18.59
C ASP A 283 -12.55 0.64 19.75
N GLY A 284 -12.74 1.95 19.62
CA GLY A 284 -13.38 2.80 20.63
C GLY A 284 -12.38 3.59 21.46
N GLU A 285 -12.80 3.94 22.67
CA GLU A 285 -12.03 4.69 23.67
C GLU A 285 -11.67 3.79 24.85
N PHE A 286 -10.44 3.94 25.32
CA PHE A 286 -9.86 3.14 26.38
C PHE A 286 -9.33 4.05 27.49
N ILE A 287 -9.30 3.52 28.71
CA ILE A 287 -8.51 4.06 29.79
C ILE A 287 -7.11 3.46 29.71
N ALA A 288 -6.11 4.31 29.60
CA ALA A 288 -4.71 3.94 29.73
C ALA A 288 -4.17 4.43 31.08
N GLN A 289 -3.46 3.57 31.80
CA GLN A 289 -2.74 3.92 33.03
C GLN A 289 -1.25 4.03 32.76
N ILE A 290 -0.60 5.11 33.17
CA ILE A 290 0.84 5.29 33.00
C ILE A 290 1.58 4.32 33.93
N THR A 291 2.36 3.41 33.36
CA THR A 291 3.15 2.43 34.11
C THR A 291 4.59 2.87 34.29
N ASP A 292 5.17 3.60 33.32
CA ASP A 292 6.54 4.11 33.40
C ASP A 292 6.68 5.48 32.73
N ILE A 293 7.51 6.36 33.31
CA ILE A 293 7.94 7.61 32.68
C ILE A 293 9.46 7.70 32.71
N THR A 294 10.06 7.91 31.53
CA THR A 294 11.49 8.18 31.38
C THR A 294 11.72 9.58 30.80
N LYS A 295 12.98 9.96 30.56
CA LYS A 295 13.31 11.26 29.93
C LYS A 295 12.68 11.38 28.53
N ASN A 296 12.65 10.30 27.75
CA ASN A 296 12.27 10.29 26.33
C ASN A 296 11.06 9.41 25.98
N ASN A 297 10.55 8.59 26.90
CA ASN A 297 9.43 7.69 26.63
C ASN A 297 8.45 7.67 27.81
N LEU A 298 7.17 7.49 27.50
CA LEU A 298 6.10 7.16 28.42
C LEU A 298 5.54 5.79 28.04
N ARG A 299 5.31 4.90 29.02
CA ARG A 299 4.59 3.64 28.83
C ARG A 299 3.28 3.68 29.58
N ALA A 300 2.23 3.19 28.95
CA ALA A 300 0.93 3.05 29.56
C ALA A 300 0.31 1.70 29.21
N GLY A 301 -0.34 1.06 30.18
CA GLY A 301 -1.14 -0.14 29.98
C GLY A 301 -2.60 0.22 29.72
N LEU A 302 -3.23 -0.43 28.75
CA LEU A 302 -4.68 -0.34 28.55
C LEU A 302 -5.38 -1.12 29.67
N THR A 303 -6.38 -0.51 30.29
CA THR A 303 -7.12 -1.12 31.41
C THR A 303 -8.52 -1.54 30.95
N ASN A 304 -9.38 -0.56 30.65
CA ASN A 304 -10.79 -0.80 30.34
C ASN A 304 -11.21 -0.04 29.08
N ILE A 305 -12.20 -0.58 28.36
CA ILE A 305 -12.95 0.16 27.33
C ILE A 305 -13.94 1.11 28.03
N LEU A 306 -13.89 2.40 27.67
CA LEU A 306 -14.77 3.46 28.17
C LEU A 306 -15.99 3.66 27.27
N ARG A 307 -15.74 3.73 25.96
CA ARG A 307 -16.77 3.90 24.92
C ARG A 307 -16.47 2.91 23.79
N ASN A 308 -17.47 2.17 23.35
CA ASN A 308 -17.35 1.32 22.18
C ASN A 308 -17.14 2.16 20.90
N ALA A 309 -16.60 1.55 19.86
CA ALA A 309 -16.56 2.15 18.54
C ALA A 309 -17.97 2.52 18.06
N ILE A 310 -18.10 3.70 17.46
CA ILE A 310 -19.34 4.21 16.90
C ILE A 310 -19.21 4.16 15.39
N VAL A 311 -20.18 3.56 14.71
CA VAL A 311 -20.31 3.67 13.25
C VAL A 311 -21.06 4.96 12.96
N GLU A 312 -20.35 5.98 12.49
CA GLU A 312 -20.96 7.24 12.06
C GLU A 312 -21.52 7.08 10.63
N SER A 313 -22.71 7.63 10.37
CA SER A 313 -23.26 7.73 9.02
C SER A 313 -22.34 8.58 8.13
N GLU A 314 -22.20 8.22 6.85
CA GLU A 314 -21.31 8.94 5.96
C GLU A 314 -21.80 10.37 5.69
N LEU A 315 -20.99 11.35 6.09
CA LEU A 315 -21.19 12.76 5.79
C LEU A 315 -19.90 13.34 5.17
N THR A 316 -19.96 13.61 3.88
CA THR A 316 -18.82 14.13 3.11
C THR A 316 -18.91 15.64 2.94
N LEU A 317 -17.81 16.37 3.16
CA LEU A 317 -17.66 17.78 2.83
C LEU A 317 -16.70 17.96 1.66
N GLY A 318 -17.21 18.39 0.52
CA GLY A 318 -16.46 19.02 -0.56
C GLY A 318 -16.31 20.52 -0.30
N ILE A 319 -15.10 21.02 -0.09
CA ILE A 319 -14.86 22.44 0.18
C ILE A 319 -13.86 23.01 -0.83
N SER A 320 -14.24 24.10 -1.51
CA SER A 320 -13.33 24.80 -2.40
C SER A 320 -12.11 25.36 -1.66
N ILE A 321 -10.95 25.40 -2.32
CA ILE A 321 -9.77 26.00 -1.71
C ILE A 321 -9.99 27.51 -1.51
N ILE A 322 -9.98 27.92 -0.24
CA ILE A 322 -10.02 29.31 0.21
C ILE A 322 -8.73 29.65 0.96
N LYS A 323 -8.60 30.89 1.44
CA LYS A 323 -7.42 31.32 2.22
C LYS A 323 -7.20 30.38 3.41
N ASN A 324 -5.94 29.96 3.62
CA ASN A 324 -5.56 28.95 4.62
C ASN A 324 -6.22 29.12 5.99
N ASP A 325 -6.20 30.33 6.59
CA ASP A 325 -6.76 30.53 7.93
C ASP A 325 -8.29 30.28 7.97
N ARG A 326 -9.00 30.67 6.90
CA ARG A 326 -10.44 30.41 6.78
C ARG A 326 -10.74 28.95 6.53
N MET A 327 -9.89 28.29 5.74
CA MET A 327 -10.02 26.86 5.46
C MET A 327 -9.84 26.03 6.74
N LEU A 328 -8.90 26.41 7.61
CA LEU A 328 -8.73 25.78 8.93
C LEU A 328 -9.97 25.97 9.81
N ASN A 329 -10.54 27.19 9.87
CA ASN A 329 -11.78 27.43 10.62
C ASN A 329 -12.96 26.61 10.08
N ALA A 330 -13.10 26.51 8.76
CA ALA A 330 -14.16 25.71 8.13
C ALA A 330 -14.01 24.22 8.48
N ILE A 331 -12.79 23.70 8.47
CA ILE A 331 -12.50 22.30 8.81
C ILE A 331 -12.72 22.04 10.30
N ASP A 332 -12.29 22.94 11.19
CA ASP A 332 -12.54 22.85 12.63
C ASP A 332 -14.05 22.71 12.92
N MET A 333 -14.87 23.63 12.39
CA MET A 333 -16.32 23.56 12.54
C MET A 333 -16.91 22.30 11.90
N ALA A 334 -16.43 21.88 10.73
CA ALA A 334 -16.94 20.68 10.06
C ALA A 334 -16.67 19.40 10.88
N VAL A 335 -15.49 19.30 11.49
CA VAL A 335 -15.14 18.18 12.38
C VAL A 335 -16.07 18.15 13.60
N GLN A 336 -16.29 19.29 14.25
CA GLN A 336 -17.20 19.38 15.40
C GLN A 336 -18.66 19.03 15.02
N LEU A 337 -19.06 19.36 13.80
CA LEU A 337 -20.39 19.07 13.26
C LEU A 337 -20.55 17.64 12.72
N GLY A 338 -19.53 16.78 12.84
CA GLY A 338 -19.67 15.34 12.57
C GLY A 338 -19.45 14.94 11.11
N VAL A 339 -18.74 15.75 10.31
CA VAL A 339 -18.27 15.30 8.99
C VAL A 339 -17.42 14.04 9.17
N THR A 340 -17.49 13.06 8.26
CA THR A 340 -16.66 11.84 8.30
C THR A 340 -15.59 11.83 7.20
N LYS A 341 -15.78 12.63 6.14
CA LYS A 341 -14.87 12.72 5.00
C LYS A 341 -14.75 14.17 4.52
N ILE A 342 -13.54 14.67 4.31
CA ILE A 342 -13.27 16.03 3.84
C ILE A 342 -12.49 15.95 2.53
N ILE A 343 -13.00 16.60 1.49
CA ILE A 343 -12.42 16.61 0.15
C ILE A 343 -12.17 18.07 -0.27
N PRO A 344 -10.91 18.52 -0.30
CA PRO A 344 -10.56 19.81 -0.89
C PRO A 344 -10.88 19.82 -2.39
N LEU A 345 -11.47 20.91 -2.89
CA LEU A 345 -11.87 21.06 -4.29
C LEU A 345 -11.20 22.26 -4.96
N ILE A 346 -10.68 22.06 -6.17
CA ILE A 346 -10.39 23.14 -7.10
C ILE A 346 -11.65 23.43 -7.91
N THR A 347 -12.17 24.66 -7.77
CA THR A 347 -13.25 25.22 -8.60
C THR A 347 -12.73 26.33 -9.51
N GLU A 348 -13.51 26.75 -10.50
CA GLU A 348 -13.13 27.79 -11.47
C GLU A 348 -12.76 29.13 -10.80
N ARG A 349 -13.49 29.49 -9.73
CA ARG A 349 -13.27 30.73 -8.97
C ARG A 349 -12.33 30.56 -7.76
N SER A 350 -11.67 29.42 -7.62
CA SER A 350 -10.67 29.20 -6.56
C SER A 350 -9.45 30.09 -6.81
N GLN A 351 -9.13 30.96 -5.85
CA GLN A 351 -7.94 31.84 -5.92
C GLN A 351 -6.63 31.09 -5.67
N PHE A 352 -6.71 29.97 -4.96
CA PHE A 352 -5.58 29.12 -4.60
C PHE A 352 -5.66 27.79 -5.37
N ARG A 353 -4.50 27.16 -5.58
CA ARG A 353 -4.38 25.90 -6.35
C ARG A 353 -3.74 24.76 -5.57
N ASN A 354 -3.38 24.99 -4.32
CA ASN A 354 -2.77 23.99 -3.45
C ASN A 354 -3.30 24.10 -2.02
N VAL A 355 -3.16 23.01 -1.26
CA VAL A 355 -3.52 22.93 0.15
C VAL A 355 -2.34 22.39 0.96
N ASN A 356 -2.19 22.87 2.18
CA ASN A 356 -1.21 22.31 3.10
C ASN A 356 -1.82 21.16 3.89
N ASN A 357 -1.76 19.95 3.33
CA ASN A 357 -2.33 18.74 3.94
C ASN A 357 -1.84 18.49 5.38
N GLN A 358 -0.60 18.86 5.71
CA GLN A 358 -0.07 18.70 7.07
C GLN A 358 -0.80 19.61 8.08
N LYS A 359 -1.05 20.87 7.70
CA LYS A 359 -1.81 21.81 8.54
C LYS A 359 -3.28 21.39 8.67
N LEU A 360 -3.90 20.96 7.57
CA LEU A 360 -5.29 20.49 7.60
C LEU A 360 -5.44 19.26 8.50
N MET A 361 -4.57 18.26 8.33
CA MET A 361 -4.59 17.06 9.15
C MET A 361 -4.34 17.37 10.64
N LYS A 362 -3.45 18.32 10.93
CA LYS A 362 -3.22 18.78 12.31
C LYS A 362 -4.50 19.37 12.92
N CYS A 363 -5.18 20.26 12.19
CA CYS A 363 -6.45 20.84 12.63
C CYS A 363 -7.53 19.76 12.82
N ILE A 364 -7.66 18.81 11.90
CA ILE A 364 -8.62 17.69 12.02
C ILE A 364 -8.40 16.91 13.33
N ILE A 365 -7.15 16.54 13.63
CA ILE A 365 -6.82 15.79 14.85
C ILE A 365 -7.13 16.61 16.10
N GLU A 366 -6.67 17.87 16.16
CA GLU A 366 -6.90 18.75 17.31
C GLU A 366 -8.39 19.02 17.55
N SER A 367 -9.17 19.18 16.47
CA SER A 367 -10.63 19.40 16.55
C SER A 367 -11.36 18.11 16.96
N THR A 368 -10.88 16.95 16.53
CA THR A 368 -11.43 15.64 16.94
C THR A 368 -11.21 15.41 18.43
N GLU A 369 -10.00 15.67 18.91
CA GLU A 369 -9.64 15.58 20.34
C GLU A 369 -10.47 16.55 21.19
N GLN A 370 -10.59 17.81 20.77
CA GLN A 370 -11.32 18.84 21.51
C GLN A 370 -12.84 18.58 21.56
N SER A 371 -13.41 18.06 20.49
CA SER A 371 -14.84 17.71 20.42
C SER A 371 -15.18 16.35 21.01
N GLU A 372 -14.21 15.66 21.61
CA GLU A 372 -14.32 14.31 22.17
C GLU A 372 -14.86 13.26 21.18
N ARG A 373 -14.70 13.50 19.87
CA ARG A 373 -14.99 12.52 18.83
C ARG A 373 -13.95 11.40 18.86
N LEU A 374 -14.40 10.18 18.57
CA LEU A 374 -13.52 9.01 18.54
C LEU A 374 -12.91 8.79 17.15
N THR A 375 -13.55 9.31 16.11
CA THR A 375 -13.23 9.02 14.70
C THR A 375 -12.82 10.32 13.99
N PRO A 376 -11.52 10.53 13.73
CA PRO A 376 -11.09 11.70 12.97
C PRO A 376 -11.54 11.56 11.52
N PRO A 377 -12.09 12.63 10.91
CA PRO A 377 -12.50 12.62 9.50
C PRO A 377 -11.36 12.29 8.54
N ILE A 378 -11.67 11.55 7.47
CA ILE A 378 -10.71 11.20 6.42
C ILE A 378 -10.49 12.42 5.52
N LEU A 379 -9.25 12.88 5.42
CA LEU A 379 -8.85 13.92 4.46
C LEU A 379 -8.45 13.29 3.12
N MET A 380 -9.24 13.54 2.07
CA MET A 380 -8.96 13.07 0.71
C MET A 380 -8.00 14.02 -0.03
N PRO A 381 -7.33 13.53 -1.09
CA PRO A 381 -6.53 14.39 -1.95
C PRO A 381 -7.35 15.51 -2.60
N LEU A 382 -6.68 16.62 -2.91
CA LEU A 382 -7.25 17.71 -3.67
C LEU A 382 -7.74 17.22 -5.05
N THR A 383 -8.97 17.53 -5.41
CA THR A 383 -9.59 17.09 -6.67
C THR A 383 -10.35 18.23 -7.37
N SER A 384 -10.80 18.02 -8.61
CA SER A 384 -11.69 18.96 -9.31
C SER A 384 -13.16 18.72 -8.93
N LEU A 385 -14.00 19.75 -9.08
CA LEU A 385 -15.45 19.60 -8.88
C LEU A 385 -16.05 18.51 -9.77
N SER A 386 -15.64 18.43 -11.05
CA SER A 386 -16.12 17.39 -11.97
C SER A 386 -15.84 15.97 -11.47
N LEU A 387 -14.60 15.71 -11.06
CA LEU A 387 -14.19 14.39 -10.57
C LEU A 387 -14.87 14.05 -9.24
N PHE A 388 -15.10 15.04 -8.38
CA PHE A 388 -15.89 14.86 -7.16
C PHE A 388 -17.31 14.38 -7.49
N LEU A 389 -17.99 15.01 -8.45
CA LEU A 389 -19.36 14.63 -8.84
C LEU A 389 -19.41 13.21 -9.43
N ASP A 390 -18.39 12.82 -10.22
CA ASP A 390 -18.31 11.48 -10.81
C ASP A 390 -18.03 10.39 -9.78
N GLN A 391 -17.38 10.72 -8.66
CA GLN A 391 -17.03 9.77 -7.60
C GLN A 391 -18.11 9.63 -6.52
N ASN A 392 -19.16 10.47 -6.53
CA ASN A 392 -20.19 10.53 -5.49
C ASN A 392 -21.60 10.33 -6.07
N LEU A 393 -21.75 9.45 -7.07
CA LEU A 393 -23.03 9.19 -7.74
C LEU A 393 -24.10 8.59 -6.81
N ASP A 394 -23.68 7.82 -5.80
CA ASP A 394 -24.56 7.15 -4.84
C ASP A 394 -24.95 8.05 -3.65
N ASN A 395 -24.35 9.24 -3.54
CA ASN A 395 -24.61 10.18 -2.45
C ASN A 395 -25.63 11.25 -2.89
N SER A 396 -26.42 11.75 -1.93
CA SER A 396 -27.18 12.99 -2.15
C SER A 396 -26.23 14.17 -2.05
N ILE A 397 -26.06 14.91 -3.13
CA ILE A 397 -25.15 16.05 -3.23
C ILE A 397 -25.93 17.33 -2.93
N ILE A 398 -25.64 17.97 -1.80
CA ILE A 398 -26.23 19.25 -1.43
C ILE A 398 -25.19 20.34 -1.67
N TYR A 399 -25.55 21.41 -2.37
CA TYR A 399 -24.65 22.55 -2.54
C TYR A 399 -25.33 23.86 -2.20
N ALA A 400 -24.60 24.72 -1.49
CA ALA A 400 -25.07 26.05 -1.15
C ALA A 400 -24.96 26.96 -2.39
N ASN A 401 -26.08 27.57 -2.77
CA ASN A 401 -26.17 28.47 -3.93
C ASN A 401 -26.79 29.80 -3.50
N GLU A 402 -26.02 30.88 -3.60
CA GLU A 402 -26.46 32.22 -3.23
C GLU A 402 -27.55 32.80 -4.15
N ASN A 403 -27.77 32.20 -5.32
CA ASN A 403 -28.80 32.61 -6.28
C ASN A 403 -30.11 31.80 -6.17
N GLU A 404 -30.19 30.91 -5.17
CA GLU A 404 -31.35 30.06 -4.95
C GLU A 404 -32.47 30.81 -4.23
N ASP A 405 -33.74 30.42 -4.44
CA ASP A 405 -34.88 31.01 -3.71
C ASP A 405 -34.66 30.81 -2.19
N GLU A 406 -34.82 31.88 -1.41
CA GLU A 406 -34.67 31.85 0.06
C GLU A 406 -35.59 30.81 0.72
N ASN A 407 -36.69 30.45 0.06
CA ASN A 407 -37.63 29.44 0.52
C ASN A 407 -37.16 28.01 0.25
N ASN A 408 -36.19 27.80 -0.64
CA ASN A 408 -35.64 26.51 -1.02
C ASN A 408 -34.53 26.09 -0.04
N THR A 409 -34.95 25.88 1.21
CA THR A 409 -34.08 25.47 2.32
C THR A 409 -34.03 23.96 2.42
N LEU A 410 -32.98 23.45 3.07
CA LEU A 410 -32.78 22.01 3.27
C LEU A 410 -33.97 21.33 3.98
N LEU A 411 -34.74 22.05 4.81
CA LEU A 411 -35.92 21.53 5.52
C LEU A 411 -37.07 21.09 4.60
N LYS A 412 -37.13 21.61 3.36
CA LYS A 412 -38.18 21.26 2.38
C LYS A 412 -37.76 20.15 1.43
N ILE A 413 -36.49 19.75 1.50
CA ILE A 413 -35.86 18.89 0.52
C ILE A 413 -35.44 17.62 1.28
N ILE A 414 -35.94 16.49 0.80
CA ILE A 414 -35.57 15.10 1.11
C ILE A 414 -36.20 14.42 2.36
N PRO A 415 -36.75 13.20 2.21
CA PRO A 415 -36.47 12.09 3.12
C PRO A 415 -35.02 11.63 2.90
N ILE A 416 -34.09 12.08 3.73
CA ILE A 416 -32.63 11.95 3.54
C ILE A 416 -32.20 10.49 3.26
N TYR A 417 -31.52 10.27 2.12
CA TYR A 417 -30.83 9.02 1.80
C TYR A 417 -29.65 8.77 2.74
N SER A 418 -29.22 7.51 2.87
CA SER A 418 -28.23 7.07 3.86
C SER A 418 -26.84 7.74 3.81
N ASN A 419 -26.44 8.35 2.68
CA ASN A 419 -25.14 9.03 2.52
C ASN A 419 -25.31 10.44 1.91
N VAL A 420 -24.72 11.44 2.56
CA VAL A 420 -24.85 12.85 2.18
C VAL A 420 -23.49 13.49 1.88
N SER A 421 -23.41 14.23 0.77
CA SER A 421 -22.25 15.01 0.36
C SER A 421 -22.60 16.49 0.28
N VAL A 422 -21.97 17.33 1.09
CA VAL A 422 -22.13 18.79 1.05
C VAL A 422 -21.02 19.41 0.21
N ILE A 423 -21.34 20.32 -0.69
CA ILE A 423 -20.36 21.11 -1.43
C ILE A 423 -20.52 22.59 -1.10
N VAL A 424 -19.42 23.25 -0.72
CA VAL A 424 -19.38 24.69 -0.50
C VAL A 424 -18.30 25.34 -1.37
N GLY A 425 -18.72 26.33 -2.16
CA GLY A 425 -17.87 27.08 -3.09
C GLY A 425 -16.90 28.06 -2.40
N PRO A 426 -15.99 28.68 -3.18
CA PRO A 426 -15.08 29.72 -2.68
C PRO A 426 -15.84 31.03 -2.45
N GLU A 427 -15.17 32.08 -1.98
CA GLU A 427 -15.83 33.38 -1.73
C GLU A 427 -16.53 33.98 -2.96
N GLY A 428 -16.08 33.63 -4.17
CA GLY A 428 -16.71 34.04 -5.42
C GLY A 428 -17.89 33.16 -5.86
N GLY A 429 -18.32 32.18 -5.07
CA GLY A 429 -19.36 31.21 -5.45
C GLY A 429 -18.93 30.28 -6.59
N PHE A 430 -19.89 29.51 -7.10
CA PHE A 430 -19.70 28.66 -8.29
C PHE A 430 -19.86 29.48 -9.57
N SER A 431 -19.14 29.11 -10.62
CA SER A 431 -19.33 29.72 -11.94
C SER A 431 -20.65 29.27 -12.59
N PRO A 432 -21.15 29.99 -13.61
CA PRO A 432 -22.32 29.56 -14.37
C PRO A 432 -22.17 28.15 -14.99
N ASN A 433 -20.95 27.78 -15.39
CA ASN A 433 -20.67 26.45 -15.93
C ASN A 433 -20.73 25.38 -14.82
N GLU A 434 -20.19 25.69 -13.65
CA GLU A 434 -20.21 24.79 -12.50
C GLU A 434 -21.65 24.60 -11.98
N LEU A 435 -22.43 25.68 -11.88
CA LEU A 435 -23.85 25.61 -11.53
C LEU A 435 -24.66 24.78 -12.54
N LYS A 436 -24.39 24.94 -13.84
CA LYS A 436 -24.99 24.09 -14.89
C LYS A 436 -24.58 22.63 -14.74
N MET A 437 -23.31 22.36 -14.43
CA MET A 437 -22.83 20.99 -14.21
C MET A 437 -23.49 20.35 -12.99
N LEU A 438 -23.67 21.12 -11.91
CA LEU A 438 -24.34 20.67 -10.68
C LEU A 438 -25.83 20.40 -10.94
N SER A 439 -26.54 21.29 -11.63
CA SER A 439 -27.98 21.16 -11.89
C SER A 439 -28.33 20.03 -12.88
N LEU A 440 -27.38 19.59 -13.71
CA LEU A 440 -27.56 18.45 -14.61
C LEU A 440 -27.51 17.09 -13.90
N ARG A 441 -27.11 17.04 -12.62
CA ARG A 441 -27.02 15.79 -11.84
C ARG A 441 -28.33 15.54 -11.12
N SER A 442 -28.91 14.36 -11.32
CA SER A 442 -30.17 13.95 -10.69
C SER A 442 -30.07 13.79 -9.17
N ASN A 443 -28.87 13.58 -8.64
CA ASN A 443 -28.59 13.46 -7.21
C ASN A 443 -28.10 14.77 -6.57
N SER A 444 -28.10 15.89 -7.30
CA SER A 444 -27.70 17.20 -6.79
C SER A 444 -28.90 18.06 -6.39
N LEU A 445 -28.77 18.76 -5.27
CA LEU A 445 -29.78 19.60 -4.67
C LEU A 445 -29.17 20.95 -4.31
N SER A 446 -29.68 21.98 -4.96
CA SER A 446 -29.36 23.38 -4.68
C SER A 446 -30.13 23.83 -3.45
N ILE A 447 -29.46 24.49 -2.49
CA ILE A 447 -30.12 25.05 -1.31
C ILE A 447 -29.73 26.51 -1.09
N SER A 448 -30.67 27.27 -0.54
CA SER A 448 -30.40 28.57 0.06
C SER A 448 -30.05 28.42 1.56
N LEU A 449 -29.14 29.26 2.04
CA LEU A 449 -28.77 29.39 3.46
C LEU A 449 -29.36 30.66 4.10
N GLY A 450 -30.34 31.27 3.43
CA GLY A 450 -31.02 32.50 3.86
C GLY A 450 -30.62 33.74 3.05
N ALA A 451 -31.22 34.87 3.40
CA ALA A 451 -31.09 36.14 2.65
C ALA A 451 -29.69 36.77 2.66
N ASN A 452 -28.85 36.40 3.63
CA ASN A 452 -27.52 36.99 3.80
C ASN A 452 -26.46 36.16 3.10
N VAL A 453 -25.55 36.83 2.40
CA VAL A 453 -24.36 36.17 1.83
C VAL A 453 -23.42 35.75 2.96
N LEU A 454 -23.30 34.43 3.16
CA LEU A 454 -22.41 33.84 4.15
C LEU A 454 -21.00 33.70 3.59
N ARG A 455 -19.99 33.88 4.44
CA ARG A 455 -18.62 33.47 4.10
C ARG A 455 -18.55 31.95 4.00
N THR A 456 -17.62 31.42 3.21
CA THR A 456 -17.45 29.97 2.99
C THR A 456 -17.42 29.17 4.29
N GLU A 457 -16.63 29.58 5.29
CA GLU A 457 -16.55 28.89 6.57
C GLU A 457 -17.88 28.89 7.34
N THR A 458 -18.66 29.98 7.26
CA THR A 458 -19.99 30.10 7.89
C THR A 458 -21.03 29.27 7.14
N ALA A 459 -20.94 29.22 5.80
CA ALA A 459 -21.81 28.40 4.97
C ALA A 459 -21.61 26.91 5.27
N VAL A 460 -20.35 26.46 5.41
CA VAL A 460 -20.02 25.10 5.84
C VAL A 460 -20.69 24.76 7.16
N ALA A 461 -20.51 25.59 8.18
CA ALA A 461 -21.11 25.35 9.49
C ALA A 461 -22.63 25.31 9.44
N THR A 462 -23.25 26.23 8.69
CA THR A 462 -24.71 26.33 8.56
C THR A 462 -25.29 25.10 7.86
N CYS A 463 -24.72 24.68 6.74
CA CYS A 463 -25.15 23.47 6.02
C CYS A 463 -25.08 22.23 6.90
N LEU A 464 -23.92 21.98 7.52
CA LEU A 464 -23.69 20.77 8.30
C LEU A 464 -24.56 20.74 9.56
N ALA A 465 -24.79 21.88 10.21
CA ALA A 465 -25.71 21.97 11.34
C ALA A 465 -27.15 21.61 10.95
N GLN A 466 -27.65 22.11 9.82
CA GLN A 466 -28.99 21.76 9.33
C GLN A 466 -29.11 20.27 9.01
N ILE A 467 -28.11 19.68 8.34
CA ILE A 467 -28.09 18.23 8.04
C ILE A 467 -28.12 17.42 9.32
N LYS A 468 -27.27 17.78 10.30
CA LYS A 468 -27.20 17.07 11.57
C LYS A 468 -28.53 17.10 12.33
N LEU A 469 -29.21 18.25 12.34
CA LEU A 469 -30.54 18.35 12.96
C LEU A 469 -31.56 17.45 12.26
N LEU A 470 -31.58 17.46 10.93
CA LEU A 470 -32.51 16.66 10.13
C LEU A 470 -32.27 15.16 10.22
N THR A 471 -31.02 14.71 10.31
CA THR A 471 -30.68 13.29 10.46
C THR A 471 -30.92 12.78 11.87
N THR A 472 -30.88 13.67 12.88
CA THR A 472 -31.16 13.31 14.28
C THR A 472 -32.68 13.25 14.54
N SER A 473 -33.50 14.09 13.90
CA SER A 473 -34.96 14.13 14.08
C SER A 473 -35.75 13.00 13.40
N VAL A 474 -35.08 12.06 12.72
CA VAL A 474 -35.71 10.91 12.05
C VAL A 474 -35.51 9.60 12.87
N LEU A 475 -34.80 9.68 14.00
CA LEU A 475 -34.53 8.55 14.89
C LEU A 475 -35.33 8.58 16.21
N ASP A 476 -36.18 9.59 16.40
CA ASP A 476 -37.26 9.65 17.40
C ASP A 476 -38.61 9.59 16.68
#